data_AF-A0A832EA48-F1
#
_entry.id   AF-A0A832EA48-F1
#
_cell.length_a   1.000
_cell.length_b   1.000
_cell.length_c   1.000
_cell.angle_alpha   90.00
_cell.angle_beta   90.00
_cell.angle_gamma   90.00
#
_symmetry.space_group_name_H-M   'P 1'
#
loop_
_entity.id
_entity.type
_entity.pdbx_description
1 polymer ?
#
loop_
_entity_poly.entity_id
_entity_poly.type
_entity_poly.pdbx_seq_one_letter_code
_entity_poly.pdbx_strand_id
1 'polypeptide(L)'
;MKKKLFWISLVALGLGLLPGFSAFADPSPDELYGKYVDKRIQNCDRKASYGTCAGNHLRACAQKAVAEGAFLKAHREELIERLKAEQVKPAEYKVNYYLIKTFAKQ
;
A
#
# COMPACT_ATOMS: atom_id res chain seq x y z
N MET A 1 -36.10 -50.22 -44.75
CA MET A 1 -35.86 -48.77 -44.67
C MET A 1 -34.55 -48.56 -43.90
N LYS A 2 -33.53 -47.98 -44.56
CA LYS A 2 -32.13 -48.01 -44.14
C LYS A 2 -31.83 -46.82 -43.21
N LYS A 3 -31.51 -47.11 -41.95
CA LYS A 3 -30.82 -46.18 -41.03
C LYS A 3 -29.34 -46.13 -41.44
N LYS A 4 -28.82 -44.97 -41.83
CA LYS A 4 -27.39 -44.62 -41.72
C LYS A 4 -27.24 -43.11 -41.52
N LEU A 5 -27.08 -42.71 -40.25
CA LEU A 5 -26.46 -41.45 -39.86
C LEU A 5 -25.00 -41.48 -40.36
N PHE A 6 -24.66 -40.60 -41.30
CA PHE A 6 -23.30 -40.22 -41.70
C PHE A 6 -23.18 -38.73 -41.35
N TRP A 7 -22.63 -38.39 -40.18
CA TRP A 7 -21.23 -37.98 -39.98
C TRP A 7 -20.79 -36.78 -40.85
N ILE A 8 -20.41 -35.72 -40.13
CA ILE A 8 -19.55 -34.58 -40.49
C ILE A 8 -20.25 -33.38 -41.14
N SER A 9 -20.46 -32.34 -40.35
CA SER A 9 -19.99 -31.00 -40.71
C SER A 9 -19.88 -30.08 -39.50
N LEU A 10 -18.67 -29.55 -39.34
CA LEU A 10 -18.30 -28.32 -38.65
C LEU A 10 -18.62 -28.21 -37.15
N VAL A 11 -17.67 -28.71 -36.35
CA VAL A 11 -17.26 -28.03 -35.12
C VAL A 11 -16.73 -26.65 -35.53
N ALA A 12 -17.62 -25.65 -35.60
CA ALA A 12 -17.20 -24.26 -35.59
C ALA A 12 -16.58 -24.01 -34.22
N LEU A 13 -15.25 -23.83 -34.22
CA LEU A 13 -14.44 -23.42 -33.09
C LEU A 13 -15.16 -22.33 -32.28
N GLY A 14 -15.74 -22.73 -31.16
CA GLY A 14 -15.90 -21.87 -30.02
C GLY A 14 -14.55 -21.70 -29.34
N LEU A 15 -14.05 -20.48 -29.31
CA LEU A 15 -13.15 -19.94 -28.28
C LEU A 15 -13.12 -18.43 -28.57
N GLY A 16 -14.14 -17.69 -28.12
CA GLY A 16 -14.09 -17.18 -26.76
C GLY A 16 -13.10 -16.03 -26.68
N LEU A 17 -13.39 -14.93 -27.38
CA LEU A 17 -12.85 -13.60 -27.07
C LEU A 17 -13.41 -13.21 -25.69
N LEU A 18 -12.81 -13.76 -24.63
CA LEU A 18 -12.95 -13.18 -23.31
C LEU A 18 -12.08 -11.91 -23.33
N PRO A 19 -12.65 -10.70 -23.23
CA PRO A 19 -11.82 -9.56 -22.86
C PRO A 19 -11.15 -9.95 -21.55
N GLY A 20 -9.83 -9.87 -21.51
CA GLY A 20 -9.05 -10.10 -20.31
C GLY A 20 -9.56 -9.20 -19.20
N PHE A 21 -10.46 -9.73 -18.36
CA PHE A 21 -10.70 -9.20 -17.04
C PHE A 21 -9.40 -9.47 -16.29
N SER A 22 -8.48 -8.52 -16.35
CA SER A 22 -7.45 -8.37 -15.35
C SER A 22 -8.19 -8.26 -14.03
N ALA A 23 -8.32 -9.37 -13.32
CA ALA A 23 -8.71 -9.35 -11.92
C ALA A 23 -7.66 -8.48 -11.23
N PHE A 24 -8.02 -7.23 -10.94
CA PHE A 24 -7.29 -6.41 -9.99
C PHE A 24 -7.39 -7.16 -8.67
N ALA A 25 -6.41 -8.01 -8.39
CA ALA A 25 -6.30 -8.63 -7.07
C ALA A 25 -6.16 -7.48 -6.08
N ASP A 26 -7.04 -7.46 -5.08
CA ASP A 26 -6.91 -6.51 -3.99
C ASP A 26 -5.54 -6.70 -3.33
N PRO A 27 -4.80 -5.61 -3.06
CA PRO A 27 -3.48 -5.70 -2.47
C PRO A 27 -3.55 -6.43 -1.12
N SER A 28 -2.57 -7.29 -0.88
CA SER A 28 -2.47 -8.00 0.38
C SER A 28 -2.30 -7.01 1.55
N PRO A 29 -2.73 -7.37 2.78
CA PRO A 29 -2.50 -6.55 3.96
C PRO A 29 -1.03 -6.13 4.14
N ASP A 30 -0.09 -7.01 3.81
CA ASP A 30 1.35 -6.77 3.92
C ASP A 30 1.83 -5.68 2.96
N GLU A 31 1.36 -5.72 1.70
CA GLU A 31 1.62 -4.66 0.72
C GLU A 31 1.01 -3.32 1.15
N LEU A 32 -0.17 -3.37 1.79
CA LEU A 32 -0.82 -2.17 2.32
C LEU A 32 -0.04 -1.54 3.48
N TYR A 33 0.48 -2.32 4.43
CA TYR A 33 1.30 -1.77 5.52
C TYR A 33 2.56 -1.09 4.98
N GLY A 34 3.32 -1.78 4.13
CA GLY A 34 4.53 -1.22 3.52
C GLY A 34 4.22 0.08 2.79
N LYS A 35 3.18 0.08 1.94
CA LYS A 35 2.72 1.26 1.22
C LYS A 35 2.38 2.43 2.14
N TYR A 36 1.69 2.19 3.26
CA TYR A 36 1.29 3.27 4.17
C TYR A 36 2.47 3.79 5.00
N VAL A 37 3.39 2.93 5.43
CA VAL A 37 4.65 3.35 6.09
C VAL A 37 5.48 4.20 5.13
N ASP A 38 5.66 3.76 3.89
CA ASP A 38 6.41 4.51 2.87
C ASP A 38 5.75 5.85 2.54
N LYS A 39 4.42 5.89 2.43
CA LYS A 39 3.67 7.13 2.23
C LYS A 39 3.85 8.09 3.42
N ARG A 40 3.95 7.59 4.65
CA ARG A 40 4.23 8.43 5.82
C ARG A 40 5.65 8.98 5.77
N ILE A 41 6.63 8.16 5.42
CA ILE A 41 8.02 8.58 5.23
C ILE A 41 8.11 9.69 4.18
N GLN A 42 7.47 9.52 3.02
CA GLN A 42 7.41 10.54 1.97
C GLN A 42 6.76 11.84 2.47
N ASN A 43 5.72 11.75 3.29
CA ASN A 43 5.11 12.93 3.91
C ASN A 43 6.06 13.65 4.89
N CYS A 44 6.87 12.90 5.64
CA CYS A 44 7.92 13.48 6.48
C CYS A 44 8.99 14.18 5.63
N ASP A 45 9.46 13.55 4.57
CA ASP A 45 10.44 14.14 3.65
C ASP A 45 9.91 15.42 3.00
N ARG A 46 8.64 15.42 2.57
CA ARG A 46 7.98 16.63 2.06
C ARG A 46 7.88 17.73 3.11
N LYS A 47 7.59 17.40 4.37
CA LYS A 47 7.51 18.40 5.45
C LYS A 47 8.89 18.91 5.87
N ALA A 48 9.94 18.09 5.76
CA ALA A 48 11.31 18.48 6.04
C ALA A 48 11.77 19.65 5.16
N SER A 49 11.25 19.75 3.92
CA SER A 49 11.56 20.86 3.02
C SER A 49 11.08 22.23 3.54
N TYR A 50 10.20 22.27 4.54
CA TYR A 50 9.76 23.52 5.16
C TYR A 50 10.78 24.13 6.13
N GLY A 51 11.94 23.47 6.34
CA GLY A 51 12.99 23.94 7.25
C GLY A 51 13.61 25.28 6.87
N THR A 52 13.47 25.69 5.60
CA THR A 52 13.97 26.97 5.07
C THR A 52 12.90 28.06 5.04
N CYS A 53 11.65 27.76 5.39
CA CYS A 53 10.58 28.75 5.40
C CYS A 53 10.78 29.80 6.51
N ALA A 54 10.38 31.05 6.26
CA ALA A 54 10.50 32.14 7.23
C ALA A 54 9.66 31.92 8.51
N GLY A 55 8.53 31.21 8.39
CA GLY A 55 7.63 30.95 9.51
C GLY A 55 8.22 30.00 10.55
N ASN A 56 8.31 30.43 11.81
CA ASN A 56 8.81 29.60 12.93
C ASN A 56 8.04 28.27 13.07
N HIS A 57 6.71 28.31 12.90
CA HIS A 57 5.87 27.11 12.99
C HIS A 57 6.19 26.08 11.89
N LEU A 58 6.51 26.53 10.67
CA LEU A 58 6.90 25.67 9.55
C LEU A 58 8.26 25.01 9.80
N ARG A 59 9.23 25.79 10.30
CA ARG A 59 10.55 25.26 10.66
C ARG A 59 10.47 24.23 11.80
N ALA A 60 9.67 24.49 12.84
CA ALA A 60 9.42 23.53 13.91
C ALA A 60 8.73 22.25 13.39
N CYS A 61 7.78 22.40 12.45
CA CYS A 61 7.14 21.26 11.79
C CYS A 61 8.16 20.43 10.98
N ALA A 62 9.06 21.10 10.25
CA ALA A 62 10.13 20.44 9.51
C ALA A 62 11.08 19.68 10.43
N GLN A 63 11.50 20.25 11.55
CA GLN A 63 12.36 19.58 12.53
C GLN A 63 11.71 18.31 13.08
N LYS A 64 10.43 18.37 13.45
CA LYS A 64 9.68 17.18 13.89
C LYS A 64 9.57 16.14 12.78
N ALA A 65 9.32 16.57 11.54
CA ALA A 65 9.23 15.68 10.40
C ALA A 65 10.56 15.00 10.06
N VAL A 66 11.69 15.69 10.21
CA VAL A 66 13.03 15.10 10.06
C VAL A 66 13.25 14.00 11.10
N ALA A 67 12.97 14.29 12.37
CA ALA A 67 13.12 13.30 13.45
C ALA A 67 12.20 12.09 13.26
N GLU A 68 10.92 12.33 12.97
CA GLU A 68 9.95 11.26 12.71
C GLU A 68 10.36 10.45 11.46
N GLY A 69 10.72 11.11 10.36
CA GLY A 69 11.16 10.46 9.13
C GLY A 69 12.41 9.60 9.32
N ALA A 70 13.39 10.08 10.08
CA ALA A 70 14.59 9.32 10.41
C ALA A 70 14.26 8.06 11.22
N PHE A 71 13.41 8.18 12.24
CA PHE A 71 12.93 7.04 13.02
C PHE A 71 12.21 6.01 12.13
N LEU A 72 11.24 6.44 11.33
CA LEU A 72 10.46 5.55 10.48
C LEU A 72 11.33 4.82 9.43
N LYS A 73 12.34 5.49 8.88
CA LYS A 73 13.31 4.87 7.95
C LYS A 73 14.17 3.83 8.65
N ALA A 74 14.67 4.13 9.85
CA ALA A 74 15.53 3.23 10.60
C ALA A 74 14.81 1.97 11.11
N HIS A 75 13.51 2.08 11.43
CA HIS A 75 12.71 1.00 12.02
C HIS A 75 11.62 0.48 11.09
N ARG A 76 11.72 0.70 9.77
CA ARG A 76 10.66 0.40 8.80
C ARG A 76 10.11 -1.03 8.94
N GLU A 77 10.99 -2.03 8.83
CA GLU A 77 10.58 -3.44 8.89
C GLU A 77 10.03 -3.82 10.26
N GLU A 78 10.66 -3.36 11.35
CA GLU A 78 10.19 -3.60 12.71
C GLU A 78 8.78 -3.04 12.92
N LEU A 79 8.50 -1.84 12.42
CA LEU A 79 7.19 -1.20 12.53
C LEU A 79 6.13 -1.96 11.73
N ILE A 80 6.47 -2.49 10.56
CA ILE A 80 5.57 -3.34 9.77
C ILE A 80 5.24 -4.62 10.52
N GLU A 81 6.24 -5.29 11.09
CA GLU A 81 6.02 -6.51 11.87
C GLU A 81 5.18 -6.24 13.14
N ARG A 82 5.39 -5.10 13.81
CA ARG A 82 4.54 -4.69 14.93
C ARG A 82 3.10 -4.38 14.52
N LEU A 83 2.89 -3.72 13.37
CA LEU A 83 1.54 -3.48 12.83
C LEU A 83 0.79 -4.80 12.60
N LYS A 84 1.49 -5.83 12.09
CA LYS A 84 0.94 -7.19 11.93
C LYS A 84 0.67 -7.85 13.27
N ALA A 85 1.64 -7.85 14.18
CA ALA A 85 1.53 -8.49 15.49
C ALA A 85 0.39 -7.90 16.34
N GLU A 86 0.21 -6.58 16.29
CA GLU A 86 -0.88 -5.88 16.97
C GLU A 86 -2.21 -5.89 16.19
N GLN A 87 -2.26 -6.57 15.04
CA GLN A 87 -3.45 -6.70 14.18
C GLN A 87 -4.09 -5.34 13.84
N VAL A 88 -3.26 -4.32 13.61
CA VAL A 88 -3.73 -2.97 13.27
C VAL A 88 -4.39 -3.03 11.91
N LYS A 89 -5.71 -2.84 11.80
CA LYS A 89 -6.41 -2.86 10.49
C LYS A 89 -5.64 -2.05 9.43
N PRO A 90 -5.33 -2.61 8.24
CA PRO A 90 -4.52 -1.99 7.19
C PRO A 90 -5.30 -0.87 6.48
N ALA A 91 -5.56 0.20 7.22
CA ALA A 91 -6.16 1.43 6.75
C ALA A 91 -5.18 2.57 7.04
N GLU A 92 -4.95 3.42 6.04
CA GLU A 92 -3.92 4.46 6.10
C GLU A 92 -3.96 5.29 7.39
N TYR A 93 -5.15 5.76 7.79
CA TYR A 93 -5.28 6.59 8.99
C TYR A 93 -4.96 5.84 10.29
N LYS A 94 -5.21 4.53 10.36
CA LYS A 94 -4.90 3.70 11.53
C LYS A 94 -3.41 3.40 11.62
N VAL A 95 -2.80 3.06 10.48
CA VAL A 95 -1.36 2.88 10.38
C VAL A 95 -0.65 4.17 10.77
N ASN A 96 -1.05 5.31 10.19
CA ASN A 96 -0.48 6.61 10.53
C ASN A 96 -0.64 6.96 12.02
N TYR A 97 -1.81 6.71 12.61
CA TYR A 97 -2.03 6.92 14.04
C TYR A 97 -1.08 6.06 14.88
N TYR A 98 -0.94 4.79 14.54
CA TYR A 98 0.00 3.87 15.19
C TYR A 98 1.43 4.40 15.12
N LEU A 99 1.91 4.75 13.93
CA LEU A 99 3.28 5.24 13.71
C LEU A 99 3.57 6.51 14.52
N ILE A 100 2.65 7.49 14.51
CA ILE A 100 2.79 8.74 15.28
C ILE A 100 2.83 8.43 16.78
N LYS A 101 1.95 7.55 17.26
CA LYS A 101 1.89 7.16 18.67
C LYS A 101 3.17 6.44 19.11
N THR A 102 3.73 5.59 18.24
CA THR A 102 4.98 4.87 18.51
C THR A 102 6.18 5.82 18.53
N PHE A 103 6.23 6.80 17.63
CA PHE A 103 7.26 7.85 17.65
C PHE A 103 7.18 8.73 18.91
N ALA A 104 5.97 9.12 19.32
CA ALA A 104 5.77 9.96 20.51
C ALA A 104 6.14 9.29 21.85
N LYS A 105 6.45 7.99 21.86
CA LYS A 105 6.82 7.21 23.05
C LYS A 105 8.33 6.95 23.19
N GLN A 106 9.12 7.36 22.22
CA GLN A 106 10.58 7.35 22.32
C GLN A 106 11.08 8.48 23.23
#